data_AF-A0A959P7S2-F1
#
_entry.id   AF-A0A959P7S2-F1
#
_cell.length_a   1.000
_cell.length_b   1.000
_cell.length_c   1.000
_cell.angle_alpha   90.00
_cell.angle_beta   90.00
_cell.angle_gamma   90.00
#
_symmetry.space_group_name_H-M   'P 1'
#
loop_
_entity.id
_entity.type
_entity.pdbx_description
1 polymer ?
#
loop_
_entity_poly.entity_id
_entity_poly.type
_entity_poly.pdbx_seq_one_letter_code
_entity_poly.pdbx_strand_id
1 'polypeptide(L)'
;GGIAIHRRIKPSIRQRFDSLLRESVQYAFDNPDASKDYVTCHAQEMDESVMRSHINLYVNDYSLDLGEKGKAAISKMYEVGKQFGMPRVEDSVFVPIA
;
A
#
# COMPACT_ATOMS: atom_id res chain seq x y z
N GLY A 1 -5.09 6.19 0.17
CA GLY A 1 -4.13 6.15 -0.95
C GLY A 1 -3.86 4.71 -1.34
N GLY A 2 -2.94 4.46 -2.27
CA GLY A 2 -2.52 3.11 -2.65
C GLY A 2 -1.29 3.17 -3.57
N ILE A 3 -0.59 2.04 -3.70
CA ILE A 3 0.53 1.90 -4.64
C ILE A 3 -0.03 1.39 -5.97
N ALA A 4 0.29 2.08 -7.07
CA ALA A 4 -0.26 1.77 -8.38
C ALA A 4 0.86 1.52 -9.39
N ILE A 5 0.66 0.53 -10.26
CA ILE A 5 1.56 0.20 -11.36
C ILE A 5 0.83 0.29 -12.70
N HIS A 6 1.48 0.91 -13.70
CA HIS A 6 0.83 1.17 -14.98
C HIS A 6 0.49 -0.13 -15.72
N ARG A 7 -0.76 -0.25 -16.21
CA ARG A 7 -1.26 -1.42 -16.97
C ARG A 7 -0.46 -1.80 -18.22
N ARG A 8 0.33 -0.88 -18.79
CA ARG A 8 1.21 -1.15 -19.95
C ARG A 8 2.40 -2.04 -19.57
N ILE A 9 2.74 -2.13 -18.29
CA ILE A 9 3.82 -2.98 -17.81
C ILE A 9 3.36 -4.45 -17.88
N LYS A 10 4.25 -5.30 -18.39
CA LYS A 10 3.98 -6.75 -18.57
C LYS A 10 3.42 -7.36 -17.28
N PRO A 11 2.38 -8.24 -17.37
CA PRO A 11 1.76 -8.85 -16.18
C PRO A 11 2.78 -9.49 -15.22
N SER A 12 3.77 -10.20 -15.74
CA SER A 12 4.82 -10.84 -14.94
C SER A 12 5.68 -9.84 -14.14
N ILE A 13 5.93 -8.65 -14.70
CA ILE A 13 6.66 -7.59 -13.98
C ILE A 13 5.77 -7.00 -12.89
N ARG A 14 4.47 -6.83 -13.15
CA ARG A 14 3.52 -6.33 -12.15
C ARG A 14 3.40 -7.27 -10.95
N GLN A 15 3.30 -8.57 -11.21
CA GLN A 15 3.28 -9.60 -10.17
C GLN A 15 4.58 -9.62 -9.37
N ARG A 16 5.74 -9.60 -10.05
CA ARG A 16 7.04 -9.55 -9.37
C ARG A 16 7.20 -8.30 -8.51
N PHE A 17 6.75 -7.15 -9.00
CA PHE A 17 6.77 -5.90 -8.23
C PHE A 17 5.91 -6.00 -6.97
N ASP A 18 4.70 -6.57 -7.09
CA ASP A 18 3.78 -6.76 -5.96
C ASP A 18 4.39 -7.67 -4.88
N SER A 19 5.02 -8.79 -5.28
CA SER A 19 5.74 -9.67 -4.36
C SER A 19 6.92 -8.97 -3.66
N LEU A 20 7.75 -8.24 -4.42
CA LEU A 20 8.89 -7.51 -3.85
C LEU A 20 8.44 -6.37 -2.91
N LEU A 21 7.33 -5.72 -3.22
CA LEU A 21 6.75 -4.70 -2.36
C LEU A 21 6.31 -5.30 -1.02
N ARG A 22 5.62 -6.44 -1.05
CA ARG A 22 5.22 -7.17 0.16
C ARG A 22 6.45 -7.61 0.98
N GLU A 23 7.48 -8.15 0.33
CA GLU A 23 8.74 -8.52 0.98
C GLU A 23 9.43 -7.32 1.64
N SER A 24 9.44 -6.16 0.98
CA SER A 24 10.01 -4.92 1.52
C SER A 24 9.27 -4.46 2.79
N VAL A 25 7.93 -4.48 2.77
CA VAL A 25 7.12 -4.11 3.94
C VAL A 25 7.31 -5.12 5.07
N GLN A 26 7.34 -6.42 4.76
CA GLN A 26 7.61 -7.46 5.76
C GLN A 26 8.98 -7.29 6.41
N TYR A 27 10.02 -7.01 5.61
CA TYR A 27 11.35 -6.75 6.12
C TYR A 27 11.38 -5.56 7.09
N ALA A 28 10.62 -4.49 6.81
CA ALA A 28 10.50 -3.35 7.70
C ALA A 28 9.76 -3.68 9.01
N PHE A 29 8.78 -4.58 8.99
CA PHE A 29 8.14 -5.09 10.21
C PHE A 29 9.12 -5.92 11.06
N ASP A 30 9.88 -6.80 10.42
CA ASP A 30 10.84 -7.68 11.10
C ASP A 30 12.06 -6.89 11.60
N ASN A 31 12.35 -5.74 10.99
CA ASN A 31 13.49 -4.87 11.30
C ASN A 31 13.06 -3.39 11.40
N PRO A 32 12.32 -2.98 12.45
CA PRO A 32 11.72 -1.63 12.54
C PRO A 32 12.71 -0.47 12.45
N ASP A 33 13.96 -0.67 12.88
CA ASP A 33 14.98 0.36 12.85
C ASP A 33 15.79 0.38 11.54
N ALA A 34 15.58 -0.57 10.62
CA ALA A 34 16.36 -0.67 9.38
C ALA A 34 16.19 0.53 8.44
N SER A 35 15.06 1.23 8.52
CA SER A 35 14.77 2.44 7.75
C SER A 35 14.92 3.73 8.56
N LYS A 36 15.31 3.66 9.84
CA LYS A 36 15.31 4.80 10.78
C LYS A 36 16.08 5.99 10.24
N ASP A 37 17.34 5.80 9.86
CA ASP A 37 18.20 6.90 9.38
C ASP A 37 17.62 7.57 8.13
N TYR A 38 17.03 6.78 7.22
CA TYR A 38 16.38 7.29 6.02
C TYR A 38 15.12 8.10 6.38
N VAL A 39 14.28 7.58 7.26
CA VAL A 39 13.07 8.28 7.72
C VAL A 39 13.42 9.59 8.41
N THR A 40 14.39 9.58 9.34
CA THR A 40 14.82 10.79 10.06
C THR A 40 15.39 11.85 9.12
N CYS A 41 16.15 11.45 8.09
CA CYS A 41 16.66 12.38 7.07
C CYS A 41 15.53 13.09 6.30
N HIS A 42 14.39 12.43 6.10
CA HIS A 42 13.24 12.96 5.36
C HIS A 42 12.12 13.56 6.23
N ALA A 43 12.25 13.49 7.56
CA ALA A 43 11.28 14.02 8.52
C ALA A 43 11.99 14.80 9.65
N GLN A 44 12.96 15.64 9.29
CA GLN A 44 13.89 16.31 10.21
C GLN A 44 13.22 17.18 11.29
N GLU A 45 12.04 17.73 10.98
CA GLU A 45 11.28 18.58 11.91
C GLU A 45 10.41 17.78 12.90
N MET A 46 10.41 16.45 12.80
CA MET A 46 9.55 15.56 13.58
C MET A 46 10.34 14.84 14.66
N ASP A 47 9.82 14.84 15.88
CA ASP A 47 10.36 14.03 16.97
C ASP A 47 10.26 12.53 16.64
N GLU A 48 11.24 11.74 17.11
CA GLU A 48 11.28 10.29 16.86
C GLU A 48 10.03 9.56 17.35
N SER A 49 9.47 9.98 18.49
CA SER A 49 8.22 9.41 19.02
C SER A 49 7.02 9.67 18.10
N VAL A 50 6.97 10.83 17.47
CA VAL A 50 5.90 11.20 16.52
C VAL A 50 6.09 10.44 15.20
N MET A 51 7.34 10.32 14.72
CA MET A 51 7.66 9.49 13.54
C MET A 51 7.20 8.05 13.73
N ARG A 52 7.54 7.42 14.86
CA ARG A 52 7.12 6.05 15.19
C ARG A 52 5.61 5.92 15.27
N SER A 53 4.92 6.90 15.87
CA SER A 53 3.46 6.90 15.94
C SER A 53 2.82 7.01 14.55
N HIS A 54 3.40 7.83 13.67
CA HIS A 54 2.95 7.96 12.28
C HIS A 54 3.11 6.65 11.51
N ILE A 55 4.27 5.99 11.62
CA ILE A 55 4.53 4.70 10.98
C ILE A 55 3.52 3.65 11.49
N ASN A 56 3.36 3.51 12.80
CA ASN A 56 2.44 2.52 13.38
C ASN A 56 0.98 2.73 12.97
N LEU A 57 0.57 3.98 12.69
CA LEU A 57 -0.79 4.28 12.26
C LEU A 57 -1.05 3.86 10.81
N TYR A 58 -0.10 4.11 9.91
CA TYR A 58 -0.28 3.92 8.46
C TYR A 58 0.32 2.63 7.90
N VAL A 59 1.30 2.04 8.58
CA VAL A 59 1.96 0.79 8.21
C VAL A 59 1.46 -0.31 9.14
N ASN A 60 0.55 -1.14 8.62
CA ASN A 60 -0.13 -2.20 9.36
C ASN A 60 -0.39 -3.41 8.45
N ASP A 61 -1.20 -4.36 8.90
CA ASP A 61 -1.50 -5.59 8.15
C ASP A 61 -2.04 -5.30 6.73
N TYR A 62 -2.79 -4.20 6.52
CA TYR A 62 -3.28 -3.81 5.20
C TYR A 62 -2.16 -3.35 4.26
N SER A 63 -1.00 -2.97 4.79
CA SER A 63 0.21 -2.67 4.01
C SER A 63 0.90 -3.93 3.49
N LEU A 64 0.74 -5.07 4.19
CA LEU A 64 1.23 -6.38 3.74
C LEU A 64 0.29 -7.03 2.74
N ASP A 65 -1.00 -7.05 3.07
CA ASP A 65 -2.07 -7.58 2.23
C ASP A 65 -3.40 -6.96 2.63
N LEU A 66 -4.17 -6.47 1.66
CA LEU A 66 -5.48 -5.86 1.94
C LEU A 66 -6.48 -6.87 2.54
N GLY A 67 -6.28 -8.16 2.29
CA GLY A 67 -7.20 -9.23 2.60
C GLY A 67 -8.58 -9.03 1.96
N GLU A 68 -9.51 -9.91 2.31
CA GLU A 68 -10.87 -9.82 1.78
C GLU A 68 -11.61 -8.58 2.30
N LYS A 69 -11.35 -8.18 3.56
CA LYS A 69 -11.96 -6.98 4.14
C LYS A 69 -11.49 -5.69 3.46
N GLY A 70 -10.19 -5.53 3.21
CA GLY A 70 -9.66 -4.35 2.52
C GLY A 70 -10.13 -4.29 1.07
N LYS A 71 -10.14 -5.42 0.36
CA LYS A 71 -10.70 -5.50 -1.01
C LYS A 71 -12.19 -5.15 -1.04
N ALA A 72 -12.97 -5.62 -0.07
CA ALA A 72 -14.38 -5.29 0.06
C ALA A 72 -14.60 -3.79 0.36
N ALA A 73 -13.76 -3.18 1.21
CA ALA A 73 -13.81 -1.75 1.50
C ALA A 73 -13.55 -0.91 0.24
N ILE A 74 -12.55 -1.28 -0.58
CA ILE A 74 -12.29 -0.62 -1.87
C ILE A 74 -13.47 -0.79 -2.83
N SER A 75 -14.03 -2.00 -2.90
CA SER A 75 -15.20 -2.28 -3.75
C SER A 75 -16.40 -1.41 -3.34
N LYS A 76 -16.63 -1.26 -2.02
CA LYS A 76 -17.69 -0.41 -1.48
C LYS A 76 -17.45 1.06 -1.78
N MET A 77 -16.21 1.53 -1.69
CA MET A 77 -15.83 2.90 -2.05
C MET A 77 -16.19 3.21 -3.51
N TYR A 78 -15.88 2.31 -4.45
CA TYR A 78 -16.28 2.48 -5.86
C TYR A 78 -17.80 2.45 -6.06
N GLU A 79 -18.51 1.58 -5.34
CA GLU A 79 -19.97 1.51 -5.38
C GLU A 79 -20.62 2.84 -4.95
N VAL A 80 -20.17 3.40 -3.82
CA VAL A 80 -20.64 4.70 -3.32
C VAL A 80 -20.22 5.83 -4.26
N GLY A 81 -18.96 5.83 -4.71
CA GLY A 81 -18.40 6.87 -5.58
C GLY A 81 -19.16 7.03 -6.90
N LYS A 82 -19.74 5.96 -7.45
CA LYS A 82 -20.61 6.03 -8.65
C LYS A 82 -21.78 7.00 -8.46
N GLN A 83 -22.33 7.11 -7.26
CA GLN A 83 -23.42 8.04 -6.94
C GLN A 83 -22.97 9.50 -6.99
N PHE A 84 -21.67 9.75 -6.92
CA PHE A 84 -21.03 11.05 -6.95
C PHE A 84 -20.26 11.32 -8.26
N GLY A 85 -20.52 10.53 -9.31
CA GLY A 85 -19.90 10.73 -10.64
C GLY A 85 -18.52 10.11 -10.80
N MET A 86 -18.09 9.22 -9.90
CA MET A 86 -16.84 8.48 -10.09
C MET A 86 -16.93 7.56 -11.33
N PRO A 87 -15.91 7.53 -12.20
CA PRO A 87 -15.91 6.69 -13.39
C PRO A 87 -16.04 5.20 -13.05
N ARG A 88 -16.70 4.46 -13.95
CA ARG A 88 -16.79 3.01 -13.82
C ARG A 88 -15.42 2.38 -14.06
N VAL A 89 -15.06 1.44 -13.19
CA VAL A 89 -13.88 0.60 -13.34
C VAL A 89 -14.36 -0.79 -13.77
N GLU A 90 -13.99 -1.20 -14.99
CA GLU A 90 -14.45 -2.47 -15.59
C GLU A 90 -13.50 -3.63 -15.30
N ASP A 91 -12.19 -3.38 -15.32
CA ASP A 91 -11.19 -4.38 -14.94
C ASP A 91 -10.91 -4.37 -13.44
N SER A 92 -10.42 -5.49 -12.89
CA SER A 92 -9.88 -5.52 -11.53
C SER A 92 -8.86 -4.41 -11.30
N VAL A 93 -8.96 -3.74 -10.14
CA VAL A 93 -7.98 -2.75 -9.67
C VAL A 93 -6.78 -3.39 -8.96
N PHE A 94 -6.87 -4.68 -8.66
CA PHE A 94 -5.81 -5.43 -7.96
C PHE A 94 -4.90 -6.14 -8.95
N VAL A 95 -3.63 -6.30 -8.58
CA VAL A 95 -2.70 -7.15 -9.32
C VAL A 95 -3.18 -8.61 -9.20
N PRO A 96 -3.30 -9.36 -10.31
CA PRO A 96 -3.72 -10.75 -10.25
C PRO A 96 -2.68 -11.58 -9.48
N ILE A 97 -3.17 -12.41 -8.55
CA ILE A 97 -2.34 -13.40 -7.87
C ILE A 97 -1.78 -14.36 -8.93
N ALA A 98 -0.48 -14.66 -8.84
CA ALA A 98 0.19 -15.62 -9.72
C ALA A 98 -0.22 -17.06 -9.38
#